data_AF-A0A8B5X8K6-F1
#
_entry.id   AF-A0A8B5X8K6-F1
#
_cell.length_a   1.000
_cell.length_b   1.000
_cell.length_c   1.000
_cell.angle_alpha   90.00
_cell.angle_beta   90.00
_cell.angle_gamma   90.00
#
_symmetry.space_group_name_H-M   'P 1'
#
loop_
_entity.id
_entity.type
_entity.pdbx_description
1 polymer ?
#
loop_
_entity_poly.entity_id
_entity_poly.type
_entity_poly.pdbx_seq_one_letter_code
_entity_poly.pdbx_strand_id
1 'polypeptide(L)'
;MKDHGLWVIRHPLARWLIWIGFAALFYRAGETFTIWLLEPENFAGGGDWLWLALFPILLPLFFIVNRYCGCASGACRTNNRSRSIAMPPGY
;
A
#
# COMPACT_ATOMS: atom_id res chain seq x y z
N MET A 1 8.78 -25.54 12.09
CA MET A 1 9.22 -24.46 11.17
C MET A 1 8.00 -23.74 10.60
N LYS A 2 7.31 -22.87 11.37
CA LYS A 2 6.09 -22.22 10.84
C LYS A 2 5.65 -20.94 11.56
N ASP A 3 6.56 -20.16 12.16
CA ASP A 3 6.14 -19.00 12.98
C ASP A 3 6.92 -17.70 12.72
N HIS A 4 7.79 -17.64 11.71
CA HIS A 4 8.59 -16.44 11.43
C HIS A 4 7.87 -15.39 10.54
N GLY A 5 6.74 -15.74 9.89
CA GLY A 5 6.06 -14.82 8.97
C GLY A 5 5.15 -13.78 9.66
N LEU A 6 4.56 -14.12 10.80
CA LEU A 6 3.56 -13.28 11.47
C LEU A 6 4.14 -12.12 12.30
N TRP A 7 5.40 -12.23 12.72
CA TRP A 7 6.07 -11.17 13.52
C TRP A 7 6.60 -10.00 12.69
N VAL A 8 6.88 -10.23 11.39
CA VAL A 8 7.38 -9.17 10.48
C VAL A 8 6.33 -8.08 10.28
N ILE A 9 5.05 -8.43 10.23
CA ILE A 9 3.94 -7.49 9.98
C ILE A 9 3.69 -6.58 11.19
N ARG A 10 4.16 -6.96 12.39
CA ARG A 10 3.99 -6.17 13.63
C ARG A 10 5.00 -5.03 13.76
N HIS A 11 6.14 -5.08 13.07
CA HIS A 11 7.15 -4.04 13.14
C HIS A 11 6.78 -2.85 12.22
N PRO A 12 6.71 -1.61 12.74
CA PRO A 12 6.30 -0.45 11.96
C PRO A 12 7.21 -0.17 10.76
N LEU A 13 8.51 -0.46 10.89
CA LEU A 13 9.50 -0.31 9.81
C LEU A 13 9.30 -1.34 8.69
N ALA A 14 9.08 -2.61 9.03
CA ALA A 14 8.85 -3.65 8.03
C ALA A 14 7.57 -3.38 7.23
N ARG A 15 6.51 -2.92 7.92
CA ARG A 15 5.25 -2.51 7.29
C ARG A 15 5.43 -1.35 6.32
N TRP A 16 6.25 -0.36 6.69
CA TRP A 16 6.58 0.78 5.84
C TRP A 16 7.40 0.37 4.61
N LEU A 17 8.40 -0.49 4.79
CA LEU A 17 9.21 -1.03 3.69
C LEU A 17 8.37 -1.84 2.70
N ILE A 18 7.46 -2.69 3.20
CA ILE A 18 6.52 -3.45 2.36
C ILE A 18 5.61 -2.50 1.58
N TRP A 19 5.11 -1.45 2.23
CA TRP A 19 4.24 -0.47 1.57
C TRP A 19 4.97 0.31 0.47
N ILE A 20 6.20 0.77 0.72
CA ILE A 20 7.02 1.46 -0.29
C ILE A 20 7.38 0.54 -1.44
N GLY A 21 7.84 -0.68 -1.13
CA GLY A 21 8.19 -1.66 -2.16
C GLY A 21 6.99 -1.97 -3.05
N PHE A 22 5.81 -2.16 -2.44
CA PHE A 22 4.58 -2.35 -3.18
C PHE A 22 4.21 -1.12 -4.02
N ALA A 23 4.29 0.09 -3.45
CA ALA A 23 3.98 1.33 -4.18
C ALA A 23 4.89 1.54 -5.39
N ALA A 24 6.18 1.22 -5.28
CA ALA A 24 7.13 1.29 -6.39
C ALA A 24 6.80 0.30 -7.51
N LEU A 25 6.46 -0.95 -7.15
CA LEU A 25 6.03 -1.98 -8.11
C LEU A 25 4.71 -1.59 -8.79
N PHE A 26 3.76 -1.07 -8.01
CA PHE A 26 2.47 -0.61 -8.53
C PHE A 26 2.63 0.56 -9.50
N TYR A 27 3.49 1.53 -9.15
CA TYR A 27 3.78 2.67 -10.02
C TYR A 27 4.39 2.22 -11.34
N ARG A 28 5.40 1.34 -11.32
CA ARG A 28 6.02 0.82 -12.54
C ARG A 28 5.02 0.06 -13.43
N ALA A 29 4.22 -0.82 -12.83
CA ALA A 29 3.20 -1.55 -13.58
C ALA A 29 2.13 -0.62 -14.18
N GLY A 30 1.72 0.40 -13.43
CA GLY A 30 0.76 1.40 -13.90
C GLY A 30 1.31 2.30 -15.00
N GLU A 31 2.58 2.70 -14.90
CA GLU A 31 3.29 3.44 -15.94
C GLU A 31 3.31 2.63 -17.25
N THR A 32 3.74 1.36 -17.20
CA THR A 32 3.74 0.48 -18.37
C THR A 32 2.34 0.27 -18.95
N PHE A 33 1.32 0.11 -18.11
CA PHE A 33 -0.08 0.02 -18.54
C PHE A 33 -0.56 1.29 -19.23
N THR A 34 -0.19 2.46 -18.70
CA THR A 34 -0.54 3.77 -19.24
C THR A 34 0.13 4.00 -20.59
N ILE A 35 1.42 3.68 -20.71
CA ILE A 35 2.18 3.76 -21.98
C ILE A 35 1.53 2.86 -23.04
N TRP A 36 1.21 1.61 -22.69
CA TRP A 36 0.53 0.70 -23.61
C TRP A 36 -0.84 1.24 -24.08
N LEU A 37 -1.57 1.93 -23.21
CA LEU A 37 -2.91 2.45 -23.51
C LEU A 37 -2.89 3.75 -24.34
N LEU A 38 -1.96 4.66 -24.04
CA LEU A 38 -1.92 6.02 -24.60
C LEU A 38 -0.91 6.17 -25.74
N GLU A 39 0.21 5.46 -25.69
CA GLU A 39 1.34 5.61 -26.61
C GLU A 39 1.92 4.24 -26.99
N PRO A 40 1.13 3.36 -27.64
CA PRO A 40 1.54 1.98 -27.94
C PRO A 40 2.78 1.91 -28.85
N GLU A 41 3.09 2.96 -29.59
CA GLU A 41 4.30 3.12 -30.40
C GLU A 41 5.59 3.29 -29.59
N ASN A 42 5.48 3.81 -28.37
CA ASN A 42 6.59 3.95 -27.41
C ASN A 42 6.72 2.72 -26.49
N PHE A 43 5.87 1.71 -26.68
CA PHE A 43 5.91 0.49 -25.88
C PHE A 43 7.10 -0.37 -26.27
N ALA A 44 8.11 -0.44 -25.39
CA ALA A 44 9.36 -1.16 -25.66
C ALA A 44 9.18 -2.69 -25.83
N GLY A 45 8.06 -3.25 -25.37
CA GLY A 45 7.77 -4.67 -25.46
C GLY A 45 8.65 -5.54 -24.56
N GLY A 46 8.61 -6.86 -24.75
CA GLY A 46 9.42 -7.80 -23.96
C GLY A 46 9.04 -7.84 -22.47
N GLY A 47 9.96 -7.42 -21.60
CA GLY A 47 9.79 -7.41 -20.14
C GLY A 47 8.63 -6.52 -19.65
N ASP A 48 8.25 -5.52 -20.44
CA ASP A 48 7.10 -4.65 -20.15
C ASP A 48 5.76 -5.39 -20.22
N TRP A 49 5.67 -6.49 -20.98
CA TRP A 49 4.49 -7.36 -20.95
C TRP A 49 4.29 -8.02 -19.59
N LEU A 50 5.38 -8.31 -18.87
CA LEU A 50 5.30 -8.86 -17.52
C LEU A 50 4.67 -7.85 -16.57
N TRP A 51 5.08 -6.58 -16.65
CA TRP A 51 4.52 -5.48 -15.86
C TRP A 51 3.06 -5.21 -16.21
N LEU A 52 2.73 -5.24 -17.50
CA LEU A 52 1.35 -5.10 -18.00
C LEU A 52 0.43 -6.18 -17.44
N ALA A 53 0.88 -7.44 -17.45
CA ALA A 53 0.14 -8.59 -16.92
C ALA A 53 0.05 -8.59 -15.38
N LEU A 54 1.04 -8.00 -14.70
CA LEU A 54 1.07 -7.83 -13.25
C LEU A 54 0.09 -6.75 -12.76
N PHE A 55 -0.13 -5.70 -13.54
CA PHE A 55 -0.99 -4.57 -13.17
C PHE A 55 -2.40 -4.97 -12.67
N PRO A 56 -3.19 -5.81 -13.37
CA PRO A 56 -4.53 -6.20 -12.90
C PRO A 56 -4.50 -7.04 -11.61
N ILE A 57 -3.37 -7.65 -11.27
CA ILE A 57 -3.17 -8.39 -10.00
C ILE A 57 -2.77 -7.43 -8.88
N LEU A 58 -1.93 -6.45 -9.20
CA LEU A 58 -1.48 -5.43 -8.24
C LEU A 58 -2.62 -4.49 -7.83
N LEU A 59 -3.59 -4.23 -8.71
CA LEU A 59 -4.75 -3.37 -8.45
C LEU A 59 -5.62 -3.81 -7.25
N PRO A 60 -6.12 -5.06 -7.15
CA PRO A 60 -6.80 -5.54 -5.95
C PRO A 60 -5.86 -5.62 -4.74
N LEU A 61 -4.58 -5.96 -4.96
CA LEU A 61 -3.58 -5.99 -3.90
C LEU A 61 -3.37 -4.61 -3.27
N PHE A 62 -3.51 -3.52 -4.02
CA PHE A 62 -3.37 -2.16 -3.49
C PHE A 62 -4.35 -1.87 -2.36
N PHE A 63 -5.60 -2.32 -2.48
CA PHE A 63 -6.59 -2.17 -1.42
C PHE A 63 -6.25 -3.01 -0.18
N ILE A 64 -5.74 -4.22 -0.39
CA ILE A 64 -5.30 -5.13 0.69
C ILE A 64 -4.10 -4.50 1.41
N VAL A 65 -3.06 -4.12 0.68
CA VAL A 65 -1.84 -3.51 1.24
C VAL A 65 -2.17 -2.19 1.94
N ASN A 66 -3.01 -1.33 1.39
CA ASN A 66 -3.45 -0.12 2.10
C ASN A 66 -4.30 -0.41 3.33
N ARG A 67 -5.08 -1.49 3.35
CA ARG A 67 -5.86 -1.87 4.52
C ARG A 67 -4.97 -2.43 5.64
N TYR A 68 -4.07 -3.36 5.33
CA TYR A 68 -3.24 -4.03 6.34
C TYR A 68 -1.95 -3.27 6.70
N CYS A 69 -1.33 -2.61 5.72
CA CYS A 69 -0.10 -1.83 5.89
C CYS A 69 -0.34 -0.31 6.02
N GLY A 70 -1.53 0.19 5.66
CA GLY A 70 -1.94 1.57 5.93
C GLY A 70 -2.62 1.74 7.28
N CYS A 71 -2.76 2.99 7.76
CA CYS A 71 -3.41 3.29 9.04
C CYS A 71 -4.93 3.05 9.06
N ALA A 72 -5.53 2.64 7.93
CA ALA A 72 -6.97 2.41 7.78
C ALA A 72 -7.51 1.17 8.52
N SER A 73 -6.64 0.27 9.00
CA SER A 73 -7.03 -0.91 9.80
C SER A 73 -7.32 -0.61 11.28
N GLY A 74 -7.22 0.65 11.73
CA GLY A 74 -7.38 0.99 13.15
C GLY A 74 -6.20 0.57 14.04
N ALA A 75 -5.13 0.04 13.46
CA ALA A 75 -3.90 -0.33 14.16
C ALA A 75 -3.00 0.88 14.50
N CYS A 76 -3.20 2.02 13.84
CA CYS A 76 -2.59 3.27 14.26
C CYS A 76 -3.41 3.83 15.43
N ARG A 77 -2.76 4.13 16.56
CA ARG A 77 -3.40 4.87 17.67
C ARG A 77 -4.00 6.13 17.06
N THR A 78 -5.32 6.18 16.93
CA THR A 78 -6.02 7.44 16.73
C THR A 78 -5.54 8.33 17.86
N ASN A 79 -4.88 9.43 17.53
CA ASN A 79 -4.41 10.40 18.51
C ASN A 79 -5.60 11.18 19.10
N ASN A 80 -6.57 10.46 19.67
CA ASN A 80 -7.63 10.99 20.50
C ASN A 80 -7.12 11.28 21.91
N ARG A 81 -5.82 11.61 22.04
CA ARG A 81 -5.20 12.08 23.28
C ARG A 81 -4.81 13.55 23.20
N SER A 82 -5.61 14.35 22.48
CA SER A 82 -5.51 15.83 22.52
C SER A 82 -6.85 16.56 22.53
N ARG A 83 -7.96 15.90 22.93
CA ARG A 83 -9.19 16.60 23.32
C ARG A 83 -9.90 15.86 24.45
N SER A 84 -9.21 15.75 25.59
CA SER A 84 -9.89 16.01 26.85
C SER A 84 -10.24 17.50 26.85
N ILE A 85 -11.33 17.84 26.15
CA ILE A 85 -12.05 19.08 26.45
C ILE A 85 -12.48 18.90 27.90
N ALA A 86 -11.83 19.63 28.79
CA ALA A 86 -12.33 19.85 30.12
C ALA A 86 -13.78 20.34 29.96
N MET A 87 -14.73 19.46 30.26
CA MET A 87 -16.11 19.88 30.46
C MET A 87 -16.12 20.52 31.84
N PRO A 88 -16.33 21.84 31.98
CA PRO A 88 -16.52 22.41 33.30
C PRO A 88 -17.76 21.75 33.92
N PRO A 89 -17.74 21.39 35.22
CA PRO A 89 -18.94 20.90 35.88
C PRO A 89 -19.97 22.02 35.87
N GLY A 90 -21.03 21.82 35.10
CA GLY A 90 -22.24 22.61 35.20
C GLY A 90 -23.12 22.03 36.30
N TYR A 91 -23.38 22.85 37.32
CA TYR A 91 -24.36 22.73 38.41
C TYR A 91 -24.04 21.74 39.53
#